data_AF-A0A532C3U6-F1
#
_entry.id   AF-A0A532C3U6-F1
#
_cell.length_a   1.000
_cell.length_b   1.000
_cell.length_c   1.000
_cell.angle_alpha   90.00
_cell.angle_beta   90.00
_cell.angle_gamma   90.00
#
_symmetry.space_group_name_H-M   'P 1'
#
loop_
_entity.id
_entity.type
_entity.pdbx_description
1 polymer ?
#
loop_
_entity_poly.entity_id
_entity_poly.type
_entity_poly.pdbx_seq_one_letter_code
_entity_poly.pdbx_strand_id
1 'polypeptide(L)' 'MEKPRIAAKEPEVLTLEAGTYYWCQCGRSRDQPFCDGAHQGTGIEPVEFTVDETKEVALCMCKQTKPPLYCDATRQTL' A
#
# COMPACT_ATOMS: atom_id res chain seq x y z
N MET A 1 11.43 12.04 9.12
CA MET A 1 10.50 11.12 8.46
C MET A 1 10.32 9.92 9.36
N GLU A 2 9.10 9.66 9.82
CA GLU A 2 8.84 8.48 10.65
C GLU A 2 9.00 7.19 9.82
N LYS A 3 9.13 6.04 10.50
CA LYS A 3 9.16 4.74 9.83
C LYS A 3 7.72 4.26 9.54
N PRO A 4 7.43 3.71 8.34
CA PRO A 4 6.16 3.07 8.06
C PRO A 4 5.84 1.96 9.06
N ARG A 5 4.57 1.85 9.44
CA ARG A 5 4.09 0.75 10.29
C ARG A 5 3.70 -0.45 9.42
N ILE A 6 3.93 -1.65 9.96
CA ILE A 6 3.42 -2.88 9.34
C ILE A 6 1.92 -2.93 9.60
N ALA A 7 1.11 -2.84 8.55
CA ALA A 7 -0.35 -3.00 8.64
C ALA A 7 -0.74 -4.49 8.68
N ALA A 8 -0.16 -5.31 7.79
CA ALA A 8 -0.34 -6.77 7.80
C ALA A 8 0.91 -7.52 7.32
N LYS A 9 0.95 -8.83 7.64
CA LYS A 9 2.04 -9.73 7.25
C LYS A 9 1.90 -10.35 5.86
N GLU A 10 0.75 -10.16 5.24
CA GLU A 10 0.39 -10.70 3.92
C GLU A 10 -0.13 -9.56 3.05
N PRO A 11 0.01 -9.65 1.71
CA PRO A 11 -0.62 -8.69 0.82
C PRO A 11 -2.13 -8.79 0.88
N GLU A 12 -2.80 -7.67 0.58
CA GLU A 12 -4.23 -7.72 0.27
C GLU A 12 -4.38 -8.01 -1.22
N VAL A 13 -5.14 -9.06 -1.56
CA VAL A 13 -5.49 -9.40 -2.94
C VAL A 13 -6.90 -8.93 -3.21
N LEU A 14 -7.07 -8.06 -4.21
CA LEU A 14 -8.35 -7.46 -4.54
C LEU A 14 -8.49 -7.22 -6.04
N THR A 15 -9.73 -7.28 -6.53
CA THR A 15 -10.08 -6.86 -7.88
C THR A 15 -10.36 -5.37 -7.88
N LEU A 16 -9.59 -4.60 -8.67
CA LEU A 16 -9.79 -3.18 -8.86
C LEU A 16 -10.33 -2.89 -10.24
N GLU A 17 -11.29 -1.98 -10.31
CA GLU A 17 -11.79 -1.42 -11.58
C GLU A 17 -10.81 -0.37 -12.13
N ALA A 18 -11.06 0.05 -13.37
CA ALA A 18 -10.30 1.14 -13.95
C ALA A 18 -10.50 2.43 -13.13
N GLY A 19 -9.41 3.04 -12.69
CA GLY A 19 -9.46 4.20 -11.83
C GLY A 19 -8.13 4.56 -11.17
N THR A 20 -8.10 5.73 -10.53
CA THR A 20 -6.96 6.21 -9.76
C THR A 20 -7.18 5.93 -8.28
N TYR A 21 -6.17 5.33 -7.65
CA TYR A 21 -6.19 4.91 -6.26
C TYR A 21 -4.97 5.45 -5.52
N TYR A 22 -5.08 5.59 -4.21
CA TYR A 22 -4.00 6.04 -3.34
C TYR A 22 -3.63 4.93 -2.36
N TRP A 23 -2.50 4.29 -2.58
CA TRP A 23 -1.99 3.26 -1.68
C TRP A 23 -1.41 3.88 -0.41
N CYS A 24 -1.78 3.33 0.74
CA CYS A 24 -1.24 3.75 2.03
C CYS A 24 0.22 3.32 2.17
N GLN A 25 1.16 4.27 2.11
CA GLN A 25 2.58 4.01 2.37
C GLN A 25 2.94 4.05 3.87
N CYS A 26 2.23 4.82 4.69
CA CYS A 26 2.60 5.01 6.11
C CYS A 26 2.20 3.83 7.02
N GLY A 27 1.26 2.99 6.59
CA GLY A 27 0.75 1.84 7.36
C GLY A 27 -0.17 2.21 8.53
N ARG A 28 -0.68 3.45 8.58
CA ARG A 28 -1.55 3.96 9.66
C ARG A 28 -3.03 4.03 9.27
N SER A 29 -3.34 3.89 7.97
CA SER A 29 -4.71 3.92 7.49
C SER A 29 -5.54 2.81 8.12
N ARG A 30 -6.81 3.12 8.42
CA ARG A 30 -7.83 2.15 8.83
C ARG A 30 -8.48 1.48 7.62
N ASP A 31 -8.42 2.12 6.45
CA ASP A 31 -8.98 1.64 5.18
C ASP A 31 -7.89 1.00 4.31
N GLN A 32 -7.01 0.20 4.93
CA GLN A 32 -5.97 -0.52 4.19
C GLN A 32 -6.60 -1.37 3.06
N PRO A 33 -5.92 -1.50 1.91
CA PRO A 33 -4.58 -1.02 1.58
C PRO A 33 -4.50 0.46 1.17
N PHE A 34 -5.61 1.20 1.20
CA PHE A 34 -5.74 2.57 0.71
C PHE A 34 -5.49 3.63 1.78
N CYS A 35 -5.20 4.83 1.33
CA CYS A 35 -4.98 6.00 2.18
C CYS A 35 -6.32 6.61 2.66
N ASP A 36 -6.45 6.81 3.96
CA ASP A 36 -7.58 7.48 4.63
C ASP A 36 -7.21 8.85 5.23
N GLY A 37 -6.00 9.34 4.97
CA GLY A 37 -5.47 10.58 5.54
C GLY A 37 -4.64 10.43 6.83
N ALA A 38 -4.58 9.23 7.44
CA ALA A 38 -3.81 8.99 8.67
C ALA A 38 -2.27 9.16 8.54
N HIS A 39 -1.78 9.52 7.35
CA HIS A 39 -0.38 9.82 7.09
C HIS A 39 0.03 11.25 7.51
N GLN A 40 -0.94 12.14 7.75
CA GLN A 40 -0.68 13.52 8.17
C GLN A 40 0.22 13.56 9.42
N GLY A 41 1.25 14.41 9.38
CA GLY A 41 2.24 14.55 10.46
C GLY A 41 3.38 13.53 10.45
N THR A 42 3.33 12.49 9.62
CA THR A 42 4.41 11.48 9.53
C THR A 42 5.54 11.87 8.57
N GLY A 43 5.25 12.79 7.64
CA GLY A 43 6.11 13.14 6.51
C GLY A 43 6.21 12.05 5.44
N ILE A 44 5.29 11.08 5.45
CA ILE A 44 5.13 10.04 4.44
C ILE A 44 3.86 10.36 3.65
N GLU A 45 3.93 10.35 2.32
CA GLU A 45 2.80 10.60 1.44
C GLU A 45 2.26 9.28 0.86
N PRO A 46 0.96 9.18 0.52
CA PRO A 46 0.44 8.03 -0.19
C PRO A 46 1.01 7.94 -1.62
N VAL A 47 1.01 6.73 -2.18
CA VAL A 47 1.44 6.51 -3.57
C VAL A 47 0.20 6.45 -4.46
N GLU A 48 0.07 7.42 -5.36
CA GLU A 48 -0.93 7.40 -6.42
C GLU A 48 -0.60 6.33 -7.46
N PHE A 49 -1.60 5.59 -7.91
CA PHE A 49 -1.48 4.67 -9.03
C PHE A 49 -2.79 4.58 -9.79
N THR A 50 -2.68 4.27 -11.08
CA THR A 50 -3.83 4.09 -11.97
C THR A 50 -3.93 2.65 -12.41
N VAL A 51 -5.16 2.15 -12.45
CA VAL A 51 -5.55 0.87 -13.04
C VAL A 51 -6.29 1.20 -14.33
N ASP A 52 -5.79 0.73 -15.48
CA ASP A 52 -6.37 1.06 -16.78
C ASP A 52 -7.60 0.20 -17.14
N GLU A 53 -7.66 -1.01 -16.59
CA GLU A 53 -8.74 -1.97 -16.79
C GLU A 53 -8.96 -2.81 -15.53
N THR A 54 -10.15 -3.39 -15.38
CA THR A 54 -10.49 -4.20 -14.21
C THR A 54 -9.54 -5.40 -14.10
N LYS A 55 -8.74 -5.44 -13.03
CA LYS A 55 -7.75 -6.50 -12.81
C LYS A 55 -7.56 -6.82 -11.35
N GLU A 56 -7.10 -8.03 -11.08
CA GLU A 56 -6.67 -8.44 -9.75
C GLU A 56 -5.27 -7.89 -9.45
N VAL A 57 -5.10 -7.33 -8.25
CA VAL A 57 -3.82 -6.79 -7.77
C VAL A 57 -3.52 -7.31 -6.37
N ALA A 58 -2.23 -7.49 -6.08
CA ALA A 58 -1.74 -7.82 -4.75
C ALA A 58 -0.99 -6.61 -4.17
N LEU A 59 -1.67 -5.86 -3.30
CA LEU A 59 -1.14 -4.64 -2.70
C LEU A 59 -0.37 -4.92 -1.41
N CYS A 60 0.78 -4.29 -1.27
CA CYS A 60 1.67 -4.48 -0.14
C CYS A 60 1.07 -3.91 1.16
N MET A 61 1.06 -4.71 2.23
CA MET A 61 0.58 -4.31 3.56
C MET A 61 1.72 -4.16 4.59
N CYS A 62 2.95 -4.56 4.23
CA CYS A 62 4.11 -4.45 5.12
C CYS A 62 4.75 -3.06 5.11
N LYS A 63 4.61 -2.35 3.99
CA LYS A 63 5.17 -1.03 3.73
C LYS A 63 6.71 -0.98 3.77
N GLN A 64 7.35 -2.14 3.55
CA GLN A 64 8.81 -2.34 3.51
C GLN A 64 9.34 -2.75 2.12
N THR A 65 8.46 -2.83 1.12
CA THR A 65 8.83 -3.24 -0.25
C THR A 65 9.66 -2.17 -0.96
N LYS A 66 10.56 -2.59 -1.87
CA LYS A 66 11.51 -1.69 -2.56
C LYS A 66 10.96 -1.08 -3.86
N PRO A 67 10.10 -1.75 -4.66
CA PRO A 67 9.11 -1.04 -5.47
C PRO A 67 7.88 -0.75 -4.58
N PRO A 68 7.45 0.52 -4.42
CA PRO A 68 6.20 0.80 -3.73
C PRO A 68 5.05 0.07 -4.42
N LEU A 69 3.91 -0.04 -3.72
CA LEU A 69 2.65 -0.60 -4.24
C LEU A 69 2.51 -2.13 -4.17
N TYR A 70 3.32 -2.89 -4.90
CA TYR A 70 3.09 -4.33 -5.07
C TYR A 70 3.86 -5.18 -4.07
N CYS A 71 3.31 -6.34 -3.72
CA CYS A 71 4.05 -7.30 -2.92
C CYS A 71 5.14 -7.96 -3.77
N ASP A 72 6.40 -7.73 -3.41
CA ASP A 72 7.59 -8.37 -3.99
C ASP A 72 8.07 -9.59 -3.18
N ALA A 73 7.23 -10.07 -2.26
CA ALA A 73 7.58 -11.11 -1.29
C ALA A 73 8.88 -10.82 -0.49
N THR A 74 9.22 -9.55 -0.23
CA THR A 74 10.37 -9.15 0.62
C THR A 74 10.44 -9.92 1.95
N ARG A 75 9.31 -10.41 2.47
CA ARG A 75 9.28 -11.24 3.68
C ARG A 75 9.81 -12.67 3.53
N GLN A 76 10.14 -13.17 2.34
CA GLN A 76 10.90 -14.42 2.21
C GLN A 76 12.33 -14.28 2.78
N THR A 77 12.81 -13.05 3.04
CA THR A 77 14.18 -12.76 3.47
C THR A 77 14.31 -11.89 4.73
N LEU A 78 13.20 -11.60 5.43
CA LEU A 78 13.16 -10.83 6.69
C LEU A 78 13.07 -11.72 7.93
#